data_AF-A0A369TN83-F1
#
_entry.id   AF-A0A369TN83-F1
#
_cell.length_a   1.000
_cell.length_b   1.000
_cell.length_c   1.000
_cell.angle_alpha   90.00
_cell.angle_beta   90.00
_cell.angle_gamma   90.00
#
_symmetry.space_group_name_H-M   'P 1'
#
loop_
_entity.id
_entity.type
_entity.pdbx_description
1 polymer ?
#
loop_
_entity_poly.entity_id
_entity_poly.type
_entity_poly.pdbx_seq_one_letter_code
_entity_poly.pdbx_strand_id
1 'polypeptide(L)' 'MALVLLLAGCGGFNLGRGGGNSDGLQPDGSMVVTDAVGAKLVVDANGCQSVVPASGGPAEPVLSADGAPVCLAQ' A
#
# COMPACT_ATOMS: atom_id res chain seq x y z
N MET A 1 -18.92 -35.29 2.42
CA MET A 1 -18.92 -34.84 1.01
C MET A 1 -18.30 -33.47 0.98
N ALA A 2 -17.31 -33.29 0.09
CA ALA A 2 -16.32 -32.22 0.12
C ALA A 2 -16.86 -30.88 -0.40
N LEU A 3 -16.36 -29.77 0.14
CA LEU A 3 -16.34 -28.48 -0.55
C LEU A 3 -14.91 -27.92 -0.48
N VAL A 4 -14.25 -27.92 -1.62
CA VAL A 4 -12.88 -27.44 -1.85
C VAL A 4 -12.91 -25.91 -1.88
N LEU A 5 -12.23 -25.26 -0.94
CA LEU A 5 -11.91 -23.84 -1.03
C LEU A 5 -10.53 -23.69 -1.66
N LEU A 6 -10.52 -23.28 -2.93
CA LEU A 6 -9.36 -22.85 -3.68
C LEU A 6 -8.77 -21.59 -3.02
N LEU A 7 -7.82 -21.77 -2.10
CA LEU A 7 -6.91 -20.72 -1.69
C LEU A 7 -5.91 -20.50 -2.83
N ALA A 8 -6.30 -19.65 -3.78
CA ALA A 8 -5.40 -19.08 -4.75
C ALA A 8 -4.33 -18.30 -3.99
N GLY A 9 -3.13 -18.86 -3.91
CA GLY A 9 -1.95 -18.12 -3.51
C GLY A 9 -1.57 -17.11 -4.59
N CYS A 10 -1.06 -15.95 -4.16
CA CYS A 10 0.10 -15.28 -4.75
C CYS A 10 0.43 -14.03 -3.92
N GLY A 11 1.66 -13.95 -3.42
CA GLY A 11 2.24 -12.74 -2.85
C GLY A 11 2.26 -12.67 -1.33
N GLY A 12 3.15 -13.44 -0.69
CA GLY A 12 3.48 -13.24 0.71
C GLY A 12 4.16 -11.89 0.91
N PHE A 13 3.50 -10.95 1.58
CA PHE A 13 4.16 -9.79 2.17
C PHE A 13 4.40 -10.08 3.66
N ASN A 14 5.49 -10.80 3.94
CA ASN A 14 6.08 -10.85 5.26
C ASN A 14 6.76 -9.49 5.50
N LEU A 15 6.08 -8.53 6.12
CA LEU A 15 6.71 -7.33 6.66
C LEU A 15 6.55 -7.32 8.19
N GLY A 16 7.62 -7.81 8.83
CA GLY A 16 8.21 -7.29 10.05
C GLY A 16 7.26 -6.72 11.10
N ARG A 17 7.01 -7.52 12.13
CA ARG A 17 6.67 -7.02 13.47
C ARG A 17 7.85 -6.20 14.01
N GLY A 18 7.69 -4.87 14.15
CA GLY A 18 8.52 -4.09 15.06
C GLY A 18 8.72 -2.61 14.71
N GLY A 19 8.21 -1.73 15.57
CA GLY A 19 8.95 -0.56 16.04
C GLY A 19 8.80 0.74 15.25
N GLY A 20 7.93 1.63 15.75
CA GLY A 20 8.20 3.08 15.85
C GLY A 20 8.25 3.92 14.58
N ASN A 21 8.14 3.34 13.39
CA ASN A 21 8.02 4.05 12.13
C ASN A 21 6.63 3.78 11.56
N SER A 22 6.01 4.75 10.88
CA SER A 22 4.63 4.65 10.38
C SER A 22 4.44 3.60 9.26
N ASP A 23 5.43 2.71 9.10
CA ASP A 23 5.49 1.72 8.05
C ASP A 23 4.74 0.47 8.48
N GLY A 24 3.69 0.13 7.76
CA GLY A 24 2.89 -1.04 8.12
C GLY A 24 1.51 -1.06 7.48
N LEU A 25 0.86 -2.22 7.64
CA LEU A 25 -0.53 -2.43 7.28
C LEU A 25 -1.42 -1.77 8.33
N GLN A 26 -2.30 -0.89 7.88
CA GLN A 26 -3.28 -0.20 8.70
C GLN A 26 -4.54 -1.06 8.87
N PRO A 27 -5.36 -0.80 9.90
CA PRO A 27 -6.59 -1.55 10.16
C PRO A 27 -7.63 -1.47 9.03
N ASP A 28 -7.58 -0.40 8.23
CA ASP A 28 -8.44 -0.23 7.05
C ASP A 28 -7.94 -1.02 5.82
N GLY A 29 -6.85 -1.77 5.95
CA GLY A 29 -6.24 -2.58 4.90
C GLY A 29 -5.26 -1.81 4.01
N SER A 30 -5.05 -0.52 4.24
CA SER A 30 -4.08 0.27 3.49
C SER A 30 -2.66 0.12 4.06
N MET A 31 -1.64 0.26 3.22
CA MET A 31 -0.23 0.18 3.62
C MET A 31 0.42 1.55 3.52
N VAL A 32 1.21 1.93 4.53
CA VAL A 32 2.09 3.12 4.45
C VAL A 32 3.53 2.70 4.45
N VAL A 33 4.34 3.38 3.64
CA VAL A 33 5.80 3.30 3.63
C VAL A 33 6.35 4.72 3.62
N THR A 34 7.25 5.02 4.54
CA THR A 34 7.86 6.33 4.76
C THR A 34 9.28 6.26 4.23
N ASP A 35 9.67 7.22 3.39
CA ASP A 35 11.05 7.32 2.92
C ASP A 35 11.97 7.97 3.98
N ALA A 36 13.27 7.96 3.71
CA ALA A 36 14.26 8.55 4.61
C ALA A 36 14.16 10.08 4.73
N VAL A 37 13.43 10.74 3.82
CA VAL A 37 13.23 12.19 3.77
C VAL A 37 11.91 12.59 4.46
N GLY A 38 11.07 11.61 4.82
CA GLY A 38 9.78 11.79 5.50
C GLY A 38 8.56 11.84 4.59
N ALA A 39 8.70 11.62 3.27
CA ALA A 39 7.56 11.45 2.38
C ALA A 39 6.95 10.06 2.59
N LYS A 40 5.65 9.92 2.33
CA LYS A 40 4.92 8.66 2.57
C LYS A 40 4.29 8.18 1.28
N LEU A 41 4.56 6.94 0.90
CA LEU A 41 3.77 6.19 -0.06
C LEU A 41 2.63 5.50 0.69
N VAL A 42 1.40 5.71 0.25
CA VAL A 42 0.19 5.08 0.77
C VAL A 42 -0.43 4.24 -0.33
N VAL A 43 -0.65 2.96 -0.05
CA VAL A 43 -1.41 2.04 -0.89
C VAL A 43 -2.75 1.81 -0.23
N ASP A 44 -3.85 2.22 -0.84
CA ASP A 44 -5.18 2.08 -0.25
C ASP A 44 -5.68 0.62 -0.24
N ALA A 45 -6.85 0.39 0.37
CA ALA A 45 -7.47 -0.94 0.42
C ALA A 45 -7.86 -1.49 -0.97
N ASN A 46 -7.95 -0.64 -1.99
CA ASN A 46 -8.18 -1.00 -3.38
C ASN A 46 -6.86 -1.22 -4.13
N GLY A 47 -5.71 -1.12 -3.46
CA GLY A 47 -4.38 -1.26 -4.04
C GLY A 47 -3.87 -0.02 -4.78
N CYS A 48 -4.57 1.11 -4.75
CA CYS A 48 -4.17 2.34 -5.44
C CYS A 48 -3.14 3.15 -4.65
N GLN A 49 -2.15 3.68 -5.36
CA GLN A 49 -1.00 4.35 -4.77
C GLN A 49 -1.16 5.88 -4.74
N SER A 50 -0.77 6.48 -3.63
CA SER A 50 -0.67 7.93 -3.45
C SER A 50 0.55 8.30 -2.62
N VAL A 51 1.08 9.52 -2.80
CA VAL A 51 2.23 10.05 -2.06
C VAL A 51 1.81 11.25 -1.24
N VAL A 52 2.19 11.26 0.03
CA VAL A 52 2.13 12.43 0.90
C VAL A 52 3.52 13.06 0.96
N PRO A 53 3.69 14.33 0.54
CA PRO A 53 4.98 15.01 0.59
C PRO A 53 5.53 15.12 2.01
N ALA A 54 6.85 15.08 2.17
CA ALA A 54 7.53 15.29 3.45
C ALA A 54 7.24 16.66 4.07
N SER A 55 6.98 17.67 3.25
CA SER A 55 6.57 19.01 3.68
C SER A 55 5.19 19.05 4.36
N GLY A 56 4.44 17.95 4.32
CA GLY A 56 3.02 17.93 4.58
C GLY A 56 2.22 18.39 3.37
N GLY A 57 0.93 18.01 3.32
CA GLY A 57 0.03 18.30 2.22
C GLY A 57 -1.00 17.19 2.02
N PRO A 58 -1.93 17.36 1.05
CA PRO A 58 -2.81 16.28 0.64
C PRO A 58 -2.00 15.15 -0.01
N ALA A 59 -2.54 13.93 0.05
CA ALA A 59 -2.00 12.81 -0.71
C ALA A 59 -2.28 13.04 -2.21
N GLU A 60 -1.26 12.86 -3.04
CA GLU A 60 -1.36 12.97 -4.50
C GLU A 60 -1.27 11.58 -5.14
N PRO A 61 -2.11 11.25 -6.13
CA PRO A 61 -2.07 9.94 -6.77
C PRO A 61 -0.76 9.75 -7.54
N VAL A 62 -0.19 8.55 -7.46
CA VAL A 62 0.90 8.17 -8.35
C VAL A 62 0.30 7.87 -9.72
N LEU A 63 0.78 8.57 -10.75
CA LEU A 63 0.30 8.39 -12.11
C LEU A 63 1.28 7.56 -12.94
N SER A 64 0.74 6.67 -13.78
CA SER A 64 1.49 5.99 -14.84
C SER A 64 1.77 6.94 -16.00
N ALA A 65 2.56 6.48 -16.97
CA ALA A 65 3.01 7.30 -18.10
C ALA A 65 1.85 7.81 -19.00
N ASP A 66 0.69 7.16 -18.94
CA ASP A 66 -0.56 7.53 -19.62
C ASP A 66 -1.44 8.47 -18.79
N GLY A 67 -1.04 8.82 -17.57
CA GLY A 67 -1.78 9.67 -16.65
C GLY A 67 -2.85 8.96 -15.82
N ALA A 68 -2.96 7.64 -15.89
CA ALA A 68 -3.86 6.87 -15.04
C ALA A 68 -3.27 6.66 -13.62
N PRO A 69 -4.10 6.52 -12.57
CA PRO A 69 -3.60 6.18 -11.24
C PRO A 69 -3.01 4.76 -11.22
N VAL A 70 -1.89 4.60 -10.53
CA VAL A 70 -1.23 3.30 -10.36
C VAL A 70 -1.92 2.51 -9.25
N CYS A 71 -2.53 1.38 -9.60
CA CYS A 71 -3.16 0.45 -8.65
C CYS A 71 -2.62 -0.97 -8.81
N LEU A 72 -2.31 -1.63 -7.69
CA LEU A 72 -1.69 -2.96 -7.62
C LEU A 72 -2.72 -4.11 -7.66
N ALA A 73 -3.98 -3.83 -7.33
CA ALA A 73 -5.06 -4.80 -7.48
C ALA A 73 -5.66 -4.64 -8.88
N GLN A 74 -5.38 -5.62 -9.75
CA GLN A 74 -6.06 -5.83 -11.04
C GLN A 74 -6.51 -7.28 -11.12
#